data_AF-A0A2E0I1B6-F1
#
_entry.id   AF-A0A2E0I1B6-F1
#
_cell.length_a   1.000
_cell.length_b   1.000
_cell.length_c   1.000
_cell.angle_alpha   90.00
_cell.angle_beta   90.00
_cell.angle_gamma   90.00
#
_symmetry.space_group_name_H-M   'P 1'
#
loop_
_entity.id
_entity.type
_entity.pdbx_description
1 polymer ?
#
loop_
_entity_poly.entity_id
_entity_poly.type
_entity_poly.pdbx_seq_one_letter_code
_entity_poly.pdbx_strand_id
1 'polypeptide(L)'
;MQKIFVGNKPIILTTQVKKETDFKNLLIDSVSIEKIISVLKKDKYKAVHLIGSDLDSMLKTFLKFLPNVIAGGGKVLNSSERILFIFRN
;
A
#
# COMPACT_ATOMS: atom_id res chain seq x y z
N MET A 1 -8.21 6.95 4.28
CA MET A 1 -6.77 6.84 3.94
C MET A 1 -6.32 5.42 4.23
N GLN A 2 -5.78 4.72 3.23
CA GLN A 2 -5.29 3.35 3.41
C GLN A 2 -3.77 3.31 3.28
N LYS A 3 -3.11 2.49 4.11
CA LYS A 3 -1.66 2.34 4.14
C LYS A 3 -1.30 0.88 3.89
N ILE A 4 -0.45 0.66 2.90
CA ILE A 4 0.14 -0.64 2.58
C ILE A 4 1.64 -0.52 2.85
N PHE A 5 2.26 -1.53 3.45
CA PHE A 5 3.69 -1.47 3.79
C PHE A 5 4.51 -2.40 2.90
N VAL A 6 5.63 -1.89 2.40
CA VAL A 6 6.68 -2.68 1.76
C VAL A 6 7.94 -2.51 2.61
N GLY A 7 8.28 -3.55 3.37
CA GLY A 7 9.24 -3.41 4.47
C GLY A 7 8.75 -2.34 5.46
N ASN A 8 9.60 -1.36 5.77
CA ASN A 8 9.27 -0.28 6.71
C ASN A 8 8.75 1.01 6.02
N LYS A 9 8.52 0.99 4.71
CA LYS A 9 8.10 2.19 3.95
C LYS A 9 6.64 2.05 3.49
N PRO A 10 5.75 3.00 3.83
CA PRO A 10 4.35 2.93 3.42
C PRO A 10 4.11 3.43 1.99
N ILE A 11 3.19 2.74 1.32
CA ILE A 11 2.41 3.21 0.17
C ILE A 11 1.08 3.70 0.73
N ILE A 12 0.74 4.95 0.47
CA ILE A 12 -0.44 5.62 1.02
C ILE A 12 -1.40 5.91 -0.13
N LEU A 13 -2.60 5.34 -0.09
CA LEU A 13 -3.69 5.70 -1.02
C LEU A 13 -4.38 6.96 -0.48
N THR A 14 -4.43 8.01 -1.29
CA THR A 14 -4.97 9.31 -0.89
C THR A 14 -5.66 10.02 -2.06
N THR A 15 -6.70 10.79 -1.76
CA THR A 15 -7.35 11.69 -2.72
C THR A 15 -6.75 13.10 -2.67
N GLN A 16 -5.93 13.39 -1.65
CA GLN A 16 -5.32 14.70 -1.45
C GLN A 16 -3.89 14.71 -1.98
N VAL A 17 -3.59 15.70 -2.81
CA VAL A 17 -2.23 16.03 -3.24
C VAL A 17 -1.57 16.87 -2.16
N LYS A 18 -0.39 16.44 -1.70
CA LYS A 18 0.45 17.22 -0.77
C LYS A 18 1.78 17.55 -1.43
N LYS A 19 2.40 18.67 -1.05
CA LYS A 19 3.72 19.04 -1.56
C LYS A 19 4.74 17.96 -1.15
N GLU A 20 5.51 17.46 -2.12
CA GLU A 20 6.51 16.43 -1.89
C GLU A 20 7.63 16.93 -0.97
N THR A 21 7.95 16.15 0.06
CA THR A 21 9.08 16.40 0.98
C THR A 21 10.01 15.18 0.99
N ASP A 22 9.62 14.14 1.70
CA ASP A 22 10.29 12.86 1.88
C ASP A 22 9.41 11.71 1.35
N PHE A 23 8.44 12.04 0.51
CA PHE A 23 7.58 11.10 -0.19
C PHE A 23 7.38 11.54 -1.64
N LYS A 24 7.01 10.60 -2.50
CA LYS A 24 6.71 10.86 -3.91
C LYS A 24 5.22 10.69 -4.18
N ASN A 25 4.60 11.64 -4.87
CA ASN A 25 3.26 11.50 -5.40
C ASN A 25 3.31 10.81 -6.76
N LEU A 26 2.48 9.79 -6.95
CA LEU A 26 2.30 9.08 -8.21
C LEU A 26 0.79 8.93 -8.46
N LEU A 27 0.36 9.06 -9.71
CA LEU A 27 -1.03 8.79 -10.07
C LEU A 27 -1.24 7.28 -10.15
N ILE A 28 -2.29 6.78 -9.51
CA ILE A 28 -2.55 5.33 -9.48
C ILE A 28 -2.85 4.74 -10.86
N ASP A 29 -3.47 5.54 -11.74
CA ASP A 29 -3.92 5.09 -13.06
C ASP A 29 -2.78 4.98 -14.09
N SER A 30 -1.62 5.56 -13.81
CA SER A 30 -0.48 5.62 -14.75
C SER A 30 0.80 5.00 -14.21
N VAL A 31 0.77 4.40 -13.02
CA VAL A 31 1.94 3.85 -12.36
C VAL A 31 1.89 2.32 -12.33
N SER A 32 3.04 1.69 -12.55
CA SER A 32 3.22 0.26 -12.34
C SER A 32 3.80 -0.06 -10.96
N ILE A 33 3.62 -1.29 -10.49
CA ILE A 33 4.17 -1.71 -9.19
C ILE A 33 5.70 -1.69 -9.18
N GLU A 34 6.36 -2.03 -10.28
CA GLU A 34 7.83 -1.99 -10.39
C GLU A 34 8.35 -0.57 -10.17
N LYS A 35 7.61 0.43 -10.69
CA LYS A 35 7.95 1.85 -10.50
C LYS A 35 7.77 2.26 -9.05
N ILE A 36 6.66 1.87 -8.41
CA ILE A 36 6.40 2.16 -6.99
C ILE A 36 7.53 1.60 -6.12
N ILE A 37 7.87 0.32 -6.30
CA ILE A 37 8.93 -0.36 -5.56
C ILE A 37 10.29 0.31 -5.82
N SER A 38 10.59 0.65 -7.07
CA SER A 38 11.84 1.35 -7.42
C SER A 38 11.96 2.72 -6.78
N VAL A 39 10.84 3.42 -6.55
CA VAL A 39 10.81 4.69 -5.81
C VAL A 39 11.03 4.44 -4.32
N LEU A 40 10.35 3.46 -3.73
CA LEU A 40 10.52 3.10 -2.32
C LEU A 40 11.94 2.63 -1.98
N LYS A 41 12.64 1.99 -2.92
CA LYS A 41 14.05 1.58 -2.74
C LYS A 41 15.01 2.77 -2.59
N LYS A 42 14.64 3.98 -3.00
CA LYS A 42 15.49 5.16 -2.84
C LYS A 42 15.41 5.68 -1.40
N ASP A 43 16.55 5.88 -0.76
CA ASP A 43 16.61 6.28 0.65
C ASP A 43 16.00 7.66 0.93
N LYS A 44 16.03 8.56 -0.06
CA LYS A 44 15.41 9.88 0.07
C LYS A 44 13.89 9.85 0.23
N TYR A 45 13.23 8.74 -0.12
CA TYR A 45 11.79 8.59 0.04
C TYR A 45 11.49 7.62 1.18
N LYS A 46 10.76 8.12 2.17
CA LYS A 46 10.19 7.35 3.28
C LYS A 46 8.83 6.76 2.92
N ALA A 47 8.11 7.36 1.98
CA ALA A 47 6.79 6.89 1.55
C ALA A 47 6.52 7.17 0.06
N VAL A 48 5.50 6.50 -0.47
CA VAL A 48 4.88 6.82 -1.76
C VAL A 48 3.42 7.13 -1.53
N HIS A 49 2.92 8.22 -2.11
CA HIS A 49 1.50 8.54 -2.13
C HIS A 49 0.97 8.20 -3.51
N LEU A 50 0.02 7.26 -3.57
CA LEU A 50 -0.76 7.02 -4.77
C LEU A 50 -1.99 7.92 -4.72
N ILE A 51 -2.17 8.71 -5.78
CA ILE A 51 -3.22 9.71 -5.89
C ILE A 51 -4.26 9.23 -6.89
N GLY A 52 -5.53 9.37 -6.51
CA GLY A 52 -6.71 9.08 -7.31
C GLY A 52 -7.94 9.77 -6.74
N SER A 53 -9.11 9.49 -7.30
CA SER A 53 -10.37 10.17 -6.95
C SER A 53 -11.16 9.47 -5.85
N ASP A 54 -11.09 8.13 -5.77
CA ASP A 54 -11.89 7.31 -4.86
C ASP A 54 -11.06 6.20 -4.21
N LEU A 55 -11.08 6.10 -2.88
CA LEU A 55 -10.23 5.17 -2.14
C LEU A 55 -10.58 3.69 -2.39
N ASP A 56 -11.86 3.36 -2.55
CA ASP A 56 -12.28 1.96 -2.73
C ASP A 56 -11.92 1.44 -4.11
N SER A 57 -12.14 2.26 -5.15
CA SER A 57 -11.68 1.98 -6.52
C SER A 57 -10.15 1.88 -6.57
N MET A 58 -9.45 2.80 -5.90
CA MET A 58 -7.99 2.78 -5.82
C MET A 58 -7.46 1.51 -5.19
N LEU A 59 -8.06 1.03 -4.09
CA LEU A 59 -7.66 -0.22 -3.48
C LEU A 59 -7.82 -1.40 -4.44
N LYS A 60 -8.96 -1.48 -5.15
CA LYS A 60 -9.20 -2.53 -6.15
C LYS A 60 -8.16 -2.49 -7.26
N THR A 61 -7.83 -1.31 -7.78
CA THR A 61 -6.79 -1.14 -8.81
C THR A 61 -5.42 -1.53 -8.28
N PHE A 62 -5.06 -1.11 -7.06
CA PHE A 62 -3.79 -1.45 -6.43
C PHE A 62 -3.64 -2.96 -6.23
N LEU A 63 -4.70 -3.64 -5.76
CA LEU A 63 -4.68 -5.09 -5.56
C LEU A 63 -4.46 -5.86 -6.88
N LYS A 64 -4.92 -5.34 -8.02
CA LYS A 64 -4.66 -5.95 -9.34
C LYS A 64 -3.19 -5.90 -9.75
N PHE A 65 -2.37 -5.04 -9.13
CA PHE A 65 -0.93 -5.05 -9.35
C PHE A 65 -0.22 -6.25 -8.73
N LEU A 66 -0.84 -6.89 -7.74
CA LEU A 66 -0.22 -7.97 -6.99
C LEU A 66 -0.53 -9.30 -7.66
N PRO A 67 0.45 -10.21 -7.76
CA PRO A 67 0.19 -11.56 -8.24
C PRO A 67 -0.76 -12.27 -7.28
N ASN A 68 -1.70 -13.05 -7.83
CA ASN A 68 -2.51 -13.95 -7.03
C ASN A 68 -1.64 -15.12 -6.54
N VAL A 69 -1.50 -15.23 -5.22
CA VAL A 69 -0.81 -16.36 -4.56
C VAL A 69 -1.76 -17.03 -3.59
N ILE A 70 -1.80 -18.36 -3.59
CA ILE A 70 -2.51 -19.17 -2.61
C ILE A 70 -1.66 -19.19 -1.33
N ALA A 71 -2.25 -18.82 -0.20
CA ALA A 71 -1.58 -18.79 1.10
C ALA A 71 -2.49 -19.37 2.17
N GLY A 72 -1.91 -20.10 3.13
CA GLY A 72 -2.62 -20.57 4.33
C GLY A 72 -2.97 -19.38 5.23
N GLY A 73 -4.20 -19.34 5.73
CA GLY A 73 -4.64 -18.34 6.71
C GLY A 73 -3.96 -18.52 8.07
N GLY A 74 -4.31 -17.66 9.02
CA GLY A 74 -3.70 -17.68 10.35
C GLY A 74 -4.50 -16.96 11.41
N LYS A 75 -4.40 -17.46 12.65
CA LYS A 75 -4.92 -16.81 13.86
C LYS A 75 -3.72 -16.29 14.66
N VAL A 76 -3.68 -14.98 14.87
CA VAL A 76 -2.63 -14.34 15.68
C VAL A 76 -3.25 -13.72 16.92
N LEU A 77 -2.64 -13.95 18.07
CA LEU A 77 -2.97 -13.30 19.34
C LEU A 77 -1.86 -12.34 19.72
N ASN A 78 -2.22 -11.14 20.17
CA ASN A 78 -1.25 -10.23 20.79
C ASN A 78 -1.27 -10.36 22.32
N SER A 79 -0.32 -9.70 22.98
CA SER A 79 -0.21 -9.66 24.45
C SER A 79 -1.41 -9.00 25.15
N SER A 80 -2.27 -8.30 24.40
CA SER A 80 -3.53 -7.74 24.90
C SER A 80 -4.73 -8.65 24.63
N GLU A 81 -4.51 -9.93 24.31
CA GLU A 81 -5.53 -10.94 23.97
C GLU A 81 -6.42 -10.59 22.78
N ARG A 82 -6.02 -9.62 21.94
CA ARG A 82 -6.75 -9.28 20.72
C ARG A 82 -6.37 -10.25 19.62
N ILE A 83 -7.38 -10.72 18.91
CA ILE A 83 -7.23 -11.70 17.84
C ILE A 83 -7.23 -10.97 16.49
N LEU A 84 -6.18 -11.21 15.69
CA LEU A 84 -6.17 -10.93 14.26
C LEU A 84 -6.43 -12.25 13.53
N PHE A 85 -7.60 -12.34 12.90
CA PHE A 85 -7.90 -13.40 11.94
C PHE A 85 -7.47 -12.96 10.55
N ILE A 86 -6.65 -13.78 9.93
CA ILE A 86 -6.33 -13.66 8.52
C ILE A 86 -7.31 -14.58 7.79
N PHE A 87 -8.49 -14.02 7.47
CA PHE A 87 -9.52 -14.67 6.66
C PHE A 87 -9.17 -14.62 5.17
N ARG A 88 -9.65 -15.60 4.40
CA ARG A 88 -9.74 -15.51 2.93
C ARG A 88 -11.04 -16.11 2.41
N ASN A 89 -11.46 -15.66 1.22
CA ASN A 89 -12.48 -16.27 0.37
C ASN A 89 -12.11 -17.71 -0.01
#